data_AF-A0AAD4E5T3-F1
#
_entry.id   AF-A0AAD4E5T3-F1
#
_cell.length_a   1.000
_cell.length_b   1.000
_cell.length_c   1.000
_cell.angle_alpha   90.00
_cell.angle_beta   90.00
_cell.angle_gamma   90.00
#
_symmetry.space_group_name_H-M   'P 1'
#
loop_
_entity.id
_entity.type
_entity.pdbx_description
1 polymer ?
#
loop_
_entity_poly.entity_id
_entity_poly.type
_entity_poly.pdbx_seq_one_letter_code
_entity_poly.pdbx_strand_id
1 'polypeptide(L)'
;MPTTPLSLALIQLWIADPSLPWSNPVWQSLTHVTGDPWAYDPWRGVTRVTEWTVDTARAVEAFMNNCRTAGDLADVAVKGKDTDHEGRSAWNAWVKTSWPKWNINKLVDNILQESGCEPHDVMARLKCKSTDDFPTMEAAQVKHVVSIKLADALFGDDGFTDGTFIVPSVMTFISTVMVLTWSRYRKAIKRQVDSIAKKLQEVEGQWLAWATANSNPTSAELRAYLKKVDSLVTLISAFKDKETVEKLNMRREQVNAILAGTMKHPIKLEYMESEEMIL
;
A
#
# COMPACT_ATOMS: atom_id res chain seq x y z
N MET A 1 15.83 -0.80 -7.98
CA MET A 1 15.39 -0.36 -9.32
C MET A 1 14.75 1.02 -9.19
N PRO A 2 15.08 1.99 -10.07
CA PRO A 2 14.29 3.21 -10.21
C PRO A 2 12.84 2.81 -10.47
N THR A 3 11.91 3.31 -9.66
CA THR A 3 10.50 2.93 -9.82
C THR A 3 9.83 3.91 -10.76
N THR A 4 9.38 3.43 -11.92
CA THR A 4 8.58 4.21 -12.87
C THR A 4 7.35 4.76 -12.13
N PRO A 5 7.13 6.09 -12.11
CA PRO A 5 5.94 6.65 -11.48
C PRO A 5 4.69 6.30 -12.28
N LEU A 6 3.53 6.25 -11.62
CA LEU A 6 2.25 5.91 -12.26
C LEU A 6 1.91 6.83 -13.43
N SER A 7 2.25 8.11 -13.32
CA SER A 7 2.03 9.08 -14.38
C SER A 7 2.80 8.72 -15.66
N LEU A 8 4.02 8.21 -15.53
CA LEU A 8 4.82 7.72 -16.65
C LEU A 8 4.30 6.38 -17.18
N ALA A 9 3.89 5.47 -16.29
CA ALA A 9 3.33 4.18 -16.69
C ALA A 9 2.04 4.33 -17.53
N LEU A 10 1.18 5.30 -17.19
CA LEU A 10 -0.02 5.62 -17.98
C LEU A 10 0.33 6.18 -19.37
N ILE A 11 1.36 7.02 -19.46
CA ILE A 11 1.85 7.54 -20.74
C ILE A 11 2.40 6.39 -21.60
N GLN A 12 3.22 5.52 -21.00
CA GLN A 12 3.78 4.35 -21.69
C GLN A 12 2.69 3.42 -22.25
N LEU A 13 1.64 3.18 -21.45
CA LEU A 13 0.51 2.37 -21.88
C LEU A 13 -0.18 3.00 -23.09
N TRP A 14 -0.47 4.30 -23.04
CA TRP A 14 -1.12 5.04 -24.13
C TRP A 14 -0.26 5.18 -25.40
N ILE A 15 1.06 5.30 -25.27
CA ILE A 15 1.96 5.30 -26.43
C ILE A 15 1.95 3.94 -27.11
N ALA A 16 2.00 2.86 -26.32
CA ALA A 16 2.03 1.50 -26.83
C ALA A 16 0.70 1.10 -27.48
N ASP A 17 -0.42 1.58 -26.94
CA ASP A 17 -1.75 1.39 -27.49
C ASP A 17 -2.63 2.63 -27.21
N PRO A 18 -2.91 3.47 -28.23
CA PRO A 18 -3.74 4.67 -28.05
C PRO A 18 -5.19 4.39 -27.64
N SER A 19 -5.68 3.15 -27.76
CA SER A 19 -7.00 2.77 -27.23
C SER A 19 -6.98 2.59 -25.71
N LEU A 20 -5.81 2.34 -25.14
CA LEU A 20 -5.60 2.17 -23.70
C LEU A 20 -4.93 3.40 -23.05
N PRO A 21 -5.14 3.62 -21.75
CA PRO A 21 -6.28 3.15 -20.99
C PRO A 21 -7.54 3.99 -21.29
N TRP A 22 -7.40 5.14 -21.95
CA TRP A 22 -8.41 6.20 -21.90
C TRP A 22 -9.66 5.93 -22.74
N SER A 23 -9.58 5.10 -23.77
CA SER A 23 -10.77 4.71 -24.57
C SER A 23 -11.39 3.39 -24.08
N ASN A 24 -10.75 2.68 -23.16
CA ASN A 24 -11.23 1.41 -22.63
C ASN A 24 -12.43 1.59 -21.68
N PRO A 25 -13.57 0.92 -21.91
CA PRO A 25 -14.78 1.09 -21.09
C PRO A 25 -14.59 0.74 -19.61
N VAL A 26 -13.82 -0.31 -19.30
CA VAL A 26 -13.58 -0.74 -17.92
C VAL A 26 -12.82 0.35 -17.17
N TRP A 27 -11.74 0.86 -17.75
CA TRP A 27 -10.96 1.95 -17.20
C TRP A 27 -11.77 3.24 -17.03
N GLN A 28 -12.60 3.60 -18.02
CA GLN A 28 -13.49 4.76 -17.92
C GLN A 28 -14.51 4.59 -16.79
N SER A 29 -15.02 3.37 -16.57
CA SER A 29 -15.95 3.10 -15.46
C SER A 29 -15.29 3.26 -14.09
N LEU A 30 -14.01 2.91 -13.97
CA LEU A 30 -13.22 3.03 -12.74
C LEU A 30 -12.81 4.48 -12.45
N THR A 31 -12.45 5.22 -13.49
CA THR A 31 -11.86 6.56 -13.35
C THR A 31 -12.86 7.69 -13.53
N HIS A 32 -14.01 7.41 -14.16
CA HIS A 32 -15.00 8.38 -14.62
C HIS A 32 -14.43 9.42 -15.61
N VAL A 33 -13.30 9.11 -16.25
CA VAL A 33 -12.66 9.96 -17.26
C VAL A 33 -12.94 9.37 -18.63
N THR A 34 -13.77 10.02 -19.45
CA THR A 34 -14.15 9.53 -20.78
C THR A 34 -13.14 9.97 -21.83
N GLY A 35 -12.41 9.03 -22.43
CA GLY A 35 -11.39 9.29 -23.45
C GLY A 35 -10.17 10.08 -22.93
N ASP A 36 -9.29 10.50 -23.85
CA ASP A 36 -8.07 11.24 -23.54
C ASP A 36 -8.30 12.41 -22.56
N PRO A 37 -7.63 12.44 -21.39
CA PRO A 37 -7.82 13.47 -20.36
C PRO A 37 -7.53 14.90 -20.84
N TRP A 38 -6.59 15.04 -21.77
CA TRP A 38 -6.18 16.33 -22.34
C TRP A 38 -7.05 16.79 -23.50
N ALA A 39 -8.09 16.05 -23.90
CA ALA A 39 -9.00 16.56 -24.92
C ALA A 39 -9.91 17.67 -24.35
N TYR A 40 -10.13 18.70 -25.16
CA TYR A 40 -10.93 19.88 -24.83
C TYR A 40 -11.74 20.36 -26.04
N ASP A 41 -12.84 21.05 -25.78
CA ASP A 41 -13.60 21.79 -26.79
C ASP A 41 -13.18 23.28 -26.73
N PRO A 42 -12.43 23.79 -27.72
CA PRO A 42 -11.96 25.18 -27.71
C PRO A 42 -13.09 26.20 -27.88
N TRP A 43 -14.23 25.79 -28.45
CA TRP A 43 -15.38 26.67 -28.68
C TRP A 43 -16.27 26.79 -27.46
N ARG A 44 -16.43 25.68 -26.72
CA ARG A 44 -17.25 25.63 -25.50
C ARG A 44 -16.45 25.90 -24.23
N GLY A 45 -15.12 25.90 -24.31
CA GLY A 45 -14.24 26.05 -23.15
C GLY A 45 -14.31 24.87 -22.18
N VAL A 46 -14.77 23.70 -22.64
CA VAL A 46 -15.00 22.52 -21.80
C VAL A 46 -13.81 21.57 -21.90
N THR A 47 -13.32 21.13 -20.75
CA THR A 47 -12.26 20.13 -20.59
C THR A 47 -12.83 18.83 -20.04
N ARG A 48 -12.18 17.70 -20.33
CA ARG A 48 -12.58 16.40 -19.75
C ARG A 48 -12.16 16.24 -18.29
N VAL A 49 -11.08 16.90 -17.91
CA VAL A 49 -10.66 17.04 -16.51
C VAL A 49 -11.22 18.36 -15.99
N THR A 50 -12.24 18.28 -15.14
CA THR A 50 -12.99 19.45 -14.66
C THR A 50 -12.13 20.48 -13.93
N GLU A 51 -11.01 20.07 -13.33
CA GLU A 51 -10.08 20.97 -12.64
C GLU A 51 -9.13 21.70 -13.59
N TRP A 52 -9.12 21.37 -14.89
CA TRP A 52 -8.24 21.98 -15.89
C TRP A 52 -8.92 23.08 -16.67
N THR A 53 -8.15 24.13 -16.96
CA THR A 53 -8.49 25.12 -17.99
C THR A 53 -8.17 24.59 -19.39
N VAL A 54 -8.71 25.22 -20.44
CA VAL A 54 -8.35 24.91 -21.83
C VAL A 54 -6.85 25.04 -22.07
N ASP A 55 -6.20 26.08 -21.51
CA ASP A 55 -4.76 26.27 -21.68
C ASP A 55 -3.95 25.17 -20.97
N THR A 56 -4.41 24.73 -19.78
CA THR A 56 -3.82 23.57 -19.11
C THR A 56 -3.96 22.30 -19.95
N ALA A 57 -5.16 22.03 -20.48
CA ALA A 57 -5.40 20.85 -21.32
C ALA A 57 -4.53 20.89 -22.60
N ARG A 58 -4.40 22.05 -23.25
CA ARG A 58 -3.51 22.26 -24.40
C ARG A 58 -2.05 22.03 -24.05
N ALA A 59 -1.58 22.53 -22.90
CA ALA A 59 -0.21 22.30 -22.45
C ALA A 59 0.07 20.81 -22.18
N VAL A 60 -0.89 20.10 -21.58
CA VAL A 60 -0.80 18.64 -21.39
C VAL A 60 -0.81 17.90 -22.72
N GLU A 61 -1.69 18.27 -23.66
CA GLU A 61 -1.73 17.68 -25.00
C GLU A 61 -0.38 17.83 -25.74
N ALA A 62 0.22 19.04 -25.70
CA ALA A 62 1.55 19.28 -26.26
C ALA A 62 2.62 18.37 -25.63
N PHE A 63 2.62 18.26 -24.29
CA PHE A 63 3.51 17.36 -23.57
C PHE A 63 3.30 15.88 -23.96
N MET A 64 2.06 15.40 -24.06
CA MET A 64 1.74 14.02 -24.45
C MET A 64 2.20 13.72 -25.88
N ASN A 65 2.04 14.67 -26.80
CA ASN A 65 2.54 14.53 -28.17
C ASN A 65 4.07 14.47 -28.22
N ASN A 66 4.76 15.30 -27.44
CA ASN A 66 6.22 15.26 -27.33
C ASN A 66 6.71 13.92 -26.77
N CYS A 67 6.04 13.41 -25.73
CA CYS A 67 6.28 12.07 -25.19
C CYS A 67 6.18 10.97 -26.25
N ARG A 68 5.19 11.03 -27.14
CA ARG A 68 5.01 10.04 -28.22
C ARG A 68 6.19 10.01 -29.20
N THR A 69 6.80 11.16 -29.47
CA THR A 69 7.92 11.29 -30.41
C THR A 69 9.30 11.16 -29.75
N ALA A 70 9.36 11.06 -28.42
CA ALA A 70 10.60 11.03 -27.68
C ALA A 70 11.35 9.70 -27.86
N GLY A 71 12.65 9.77 -28.15
CA GLY A 71 13.52 8.58 -28.17
C GLY A 71 13.78 7.99 -26.77
N ASP A 72 13.79 8.84 -25.74
CA ASP A 72 13.82 8.43 -24.34
C ASP A 72 12.71 9.14 -23.55
N LEU A 73 11.67 8.38 -23.24
CA LEU A 73 10.50 8.87 -22.53
C LEU A 73 10.81 9.19 -21.05
N ALA A 74 11.74 8.47 -20.43
CA ALA A 74 12.12 8.72 -19.04
C ALA A 74 12.80 10.10 -18.92
N ASP A 75 13.62 10.44 -19.91
CA ASP A 75 14.25 11.75 -20.02
C ASP A 75 13.23 12.89 -20.14
N VAL A 76 12.24 12.76 -21.03
CA VAL A 76 11.20 13.79 -21.24
C VAL A 76 10.26 13.90 -20.03
N ALA A 77 10.00 12.79 -19.34
CA ALA A 77 9.16 12.78 -18.14
C ALA A 77 9.85 13.33 -16.87
N VAL A 78 11.17 13.56 -16.89
CA VAL A 78 11.96 13.98 -15.71
C VAL A 78 12.65 15.35 -15.89
N LYS A 79 12.93 15.81 -17.12
CA LYS A 79 13.71 17.03 -17.40
C LYS A 79 13.01 18.35 -17.00
N GLY A 80 13.39 18.94 -15.85
CA GLY A 80 13.46 20.40 -15.55
C GLY A 80 12.49 21.42 -16.19
N LYS A 81 12.93 22.70 -16.29
CA LYS A 81 12.20 23.84 -16.91
C LYS A 81 12.41 23.85 -18.43
N ASP A 82 11.84 22.88 -19.13
CA ASP A 82 11.72 22.88 -20.58
C ASP A 82 10.37 23.48 -21.03
N THR A 83 10.13 23.55 -22.34
CA THR A 83 8.87 24.04 -22.92
C THR A 83 7.65 23.24 -22.47
N ASP A 84 7.85 22.03 -21.95
CA ASP A 84 6.79 21.10 -21.59
C ASP A 84 6.51 21.07 -20.09
N HIS A 85 7.22 21.88 -19.30
CA HIS A 85 7.13 21.88 -17.84
C HIS A 85 5.70 22.08 -17.33
N GLU A 86 4.93 22.97 -17.95
CA GLU A 86 3.55 23.23 -17.54
C GLU A 86 2.66 21.99 -17.73
N GLY A 87 2.68 21.40 -18.94
CA GLY A 87 1.93 20.18 -19.25
C GLY A 87 2.35 18.99 -18.40
N ARG A 88 3.66 18.76 -18.26
CA ARG A 88 4.20 17.69 -17.41
C ARG A 88 3.81 17.85 -15.94
N SER A 89 3.90 19.06 -15.40
CA SER A 89 3.56 19.34 -14.01
C SER A 89 2.07 19.16 -13.76
N ALA A 90 1.22 19.66 -14.66
CA ALA A 90 -0.22 19.49 -14.59
C ALA A 90 -0.63 18.01 -14.65
N TRP A 91 -0.05 17.25 -15.58
CA TRP A 91 -0.27 15.80 -15.71
C TRP A 91 0.11 15.05 -14.43
N ASN A 92 1.34 15.24 -13.97
CA ASN A 92 1.85 14.54 -12.78
C ASN A 92 1.03 14.87 -11.52
N ALA A 93 0.66 16.13 -11.35
CA ALA A 93 -0.18 16.56 -10.22
C ALA A 93 -1.58 15.95 -10.29
N TRP A 94 -2.19 15.93 -11.47
CA TRP A 94 -3.50 15.34 -11.68
C TRP A 94 -3.48 13.83 -11.41
N VAL A 95 -2.57 13.06 -12.02
CA VAL A 95 -2.48 11.61 -11.76
C VAL A 95 -2.27 11.33 -10.27
N LYS A 96 -1.38 12.08 -9.60
CA LYS A 96 -1.11 11.90 -8.16
C LYS A 96 -2.35 12.14 -7.30
N THR A 97 -3.16 13.13 -7.63
CA THR A 97 -4.36 13.49 -6.86
C THR A 97 -5.58 12.64 -7.22
N SER A 98 -5.65 12.16 -8.45
CA SER A 98 -6.76 11.34 -8.96
C SER A 98 -6.59 9.85 -8.64
N TRP A 99 -5.37 9.33 -8.60
CA TRP A 99 -5.11 7.90 -8.36
C TRP A 99 -5.79 7.34 -7.09
N PRO A 100 -5.75 8.03 -5.92
CA PRO A 100 -6.48 7.57 -4.75
C PRO A 100 -8.01 7.61 -4.94
N LYS A 101 -8.54 8.58 -5.71
CA LYS A 101 -9.98 8.74 -5.95
C LYS A 101 -10.55 7.61 -6.82
N TRP A 102 -9.75 7.08 -7.75
CA TRP A 102 -10.12 5.96 -8.61
C TRP A 102 -10.21 4.62 -7.88
N ASN A 103 -9.85 4.56 -6.58
CA ASN A 103 -9.87 3.34 -5.77
C ASN A 103 -9.05 2.16 -6.35
N ILE A 104 -8.16 2.38 -7.32
CA ILE A 104 -7.33 1.34 -7.93
C ILE A 104 -6.45 0.65 -6.87
N ASN A 105 -5.91 1.42 -5.92
CA ASN A 105 -5.15 0.83 -4.81
C ASN A 105 -5.97 -0.19 -4.01
N LYS A 106 -7.24 0.13 -3.73
CA LYS A 106 -8.16 -0.75 -3.00
C LYS A 106 -8.54 -1.96 -3.85
N LEU A 107 -8.76 -1.78 -5.16
CA LEU A 107 -8.99 -2.87 -6.09
C LEU A 107 -7.81 -3.87 -6.08
N VAL A 108 -6.58 -3.36 -6.17
CA VAL A 108 -5.36 -4.17 -6.11
C VAL A 108 -5.24 -4.88 -4.75
N ASP A 109 -5.48 -4.17 -3.64
CA ASP A 109 -5.46 -4.74 -2.28
C ASP A 109 -6.46 -5.91 -2.15
N ASN A 110 -7.70 -5.74 -2.65
CA ASN A 110 -8.74 -6.77 -2.63
C ASN A 110 -8.33 -7.99 -3.44
N ILE A 111 -7.83 -7.79 -4.67
CA ILE A 111 -7.38 -8.90 -5.54
C ILE A 111 -6.23 -9.67 -4.89
N LEU A 112 -5.31 -8.97 -4.22
CA LEU A 112 -4.22 -9.59 -3.48
C LEU A 112 -4.75 -10.42 -2.31
N GLN A 113 -5.68 -9.87 -1.53
CA GLN A 113 -6.31 -10.59 -0.43
C GLN A 113 -7.04 -11.84 -0.90
N GLU A 114 -7.91 -11.73 -1.91
CA GLU A 114 -8.64 -12.85 -2.51
C GLU A 114 -7.72 -13.92 -3.09
N SER A 115 -6.49 -13.55 -3.45
CA SER A 115 -5.48 -14.45 -4.00
C SER A 115 -4.50 -14.96 -2.95
N GLY A 116 -4.76 -14.75 -1.65
CA GLY A 116 -3.90 -15.17 -0.55
C GLY A 116 -2.50 -14.53 -0.61
N CYS A 117 -2.41 -13.36 -1.23
CA CYS A 117 -1.20 -12.56 -1.41
C CYS A 117 -1.23 -11.27 -0.57
N GLU A 118 -2.11 -11.22 0.44
CA GLU A 118 -2.08 -10.17 1.46
C GLU A 118 -0.71 -10.17 2.16
N PRO A 119 -0.12 -9.00 2.46
CA PRO A 119 1.25 -8.90 2.96
C PRO A 119 1.56 -9.74 4.21
N HIS A 120 0.68 -9.76 5.22
CA HIS A 120 0.89 -10.56 6.42
C HIS A 120 0.72 -12.05 6.15
N ASP A 121 -0.21 -12.45 5.28
CA ASP A 121 -0.36 -13.84 4.83
C ASP A 121 0.90 -14.33 4.10
N VAL A 122 1.49 -13.49 3.25
CA VAL A 122 2.73 -13.78 2.55
C VAL A 122 3.90 -13.93 3.52
N MET A 123 4.05 -13.00 4.47
CA MET A 123 5.08 -13.08 5.51
C MET A 123 4.95 -14.37 6.33
N ALA A 124 3.74 -14.71 6.77
CA ALA A 124 3.49 -15.92 7.54
C ALA A 124 3.80 -17.19 6.72
N ARG A 125 3.38 -17.24 5.45
CA ARG A 125 3.65 -18.37 4.55
C ARG A 125 5.16 -18.59 4.34
N LEU A 126 5.91 -17.51 4.19
CA LEU A 126 7.36 -17.55 3.98
C LEU A 126 8.16 -17.55 5.28
N LYS A 127 7.49 -17.60 6.43
CA LYS A 127 8.11 -17.62 7.77
C LYS A 127 9.05 -16.42 8.00
N CYS A 128 8.72 -15.28 7.42
CA CYS A 128 9.45 -14.02 7.64
C CYS A 128 9.24 -13.57 9.09
N LYS A 129 10.33 -13.29 9.81
CA LYS A 129 10.26 -12.91 11.23
C LYS A 129 10.40 -11.40 11.43
N SER A 130 11.11 -10.72 10.53
CA SER A 130 11.37 -9.29 10.60
C SER A 130 10.83 -8.51 9.40
N THR A 131 10.89 -7.18 9.47
CA THR A 131 10.66 -6.30 8.30
C THR A 131 11.72 -6.45 7.22
N ASP A 132 12.95 -6.75 7.64
CA ASP A 132 14.08 -6.90 6.73
C ASP A 132 13.94 -8.19 5.91
N ASP A 133 13.18 -9.16 6.45
CA ASP A 133 12.75 -10.38 5.75
C ASP A 133 11.54 -10.17 4.83
N PHE A 134 10.97 -8.96 4.69
CA PHE A 134 9.81 -8.77 3.84
C PHE A 134 10.14 -9.16 2.39
N PRO A 135 9.49 -10.19 1.84
CA PRO A 135 9.96 -10.86 0.63
C PRO A 135 9.90 -9.92 -0.57
N THR A 136 10.76 -10.17 -1.55
CA THR A 136 10.59 -9.53 -2.86
C THR A 136 9.30 -10.02 -3.51
N MET A 137 8.75 -9.25 -4.44
CA MET A 137 7.54 -9.63 -5.16
C MET A 137 7.74 -10.94 -5.93
N GLU A 138 8.95 -11.17 -6.43
CA GLU A 138 9.40 -12.37 -7.12
C GLU A 138 9.45 -13.57 -6.16
N ALA A 139 10.08 -13.41 -4.99
CA ALA A 139 10.15 -14.47 -3.98
C ALA A 139 8.76 -14.86 -3.46
N ALA A 140 7.86 -13.87 -3.35
CA ALA A 140 6.47 -14.09 -2.97
C ALA A 140 5.58 -14.59 -4.13
N GLN A 141 6.13 -14.68 -5.36
CA GLN A 141 5.45 -15.12 -6.59
C GLN A 141 4.15 -14.36 -6.92
N VAL A 142 3.98 -13.16 -6.35
CA VAL A 142 2.71 -12.43 -6.37
C VAL A 142 2.28 -12.12 -7.79
N LYS A 143 3.22 -11.66 -8.62
CA LYS A 143 2.97 -11.27 -10.01
C LYS A 143 2.30 -12.38 -10.81
N HIS A 144 2.77 -13.62 -10.69
CA HIS A 144 2.21 -14.76 -11.43
C HIS A 144 0.75 -15.02 -11.03
N VAL A 145 0.43 -14.89 -9.73
CA VAL A 145 -0.89 -15.20 -9.19
C VAL A 145 -1.92 -14.13 -9.56
N VAL A 146 -1.54 -12.85 -9.58
CA VAL A 146 -2.52 -11.75 -9.67
C VAL A 146 -2.61 -11.06 -11.02
N SER A 147 -1.63 -11.24 -11.91
CA SER A 147 -1.58 -10.44 -13.16
C SER A 147 -2.82 -10.61 -14.05
N ILE A 148 -3.34 -11.84 -14.17
CA ILE A 148 -4.53 -12.11 -14.99
C ILE A 148 -5.76 -11.41 -14.41
N LYS A 149 -6.00 -11.56 -13.09
CA LYS A 149 -7.11 -10.90 -12.39
C LYS A 149 -7.02 -9.37 -12.48
N LEU A 150 -5.81 -8.82 -12.42
CA LEU A 150 -5.60 -7.38 -12.56
C LEU A 150 -5.83 -6.88 -13.99
N ALA A 151 -5.41 -7.64 -15.00
CA ALA A 151 -5.65 -7.29 -16.40
C ALA A 151 -7.15 -7.24 -16.68
N ASP A 152 -7.88 -8.27 -16.26
CA ASP A 152 -9.33 -8.35 -16.37
C ASP A 152 -10.02 -7.22 -15.59
N ALA A 153 -9.66 -7.01 -14.32
CA ALA A 153 -10.30 -5.99 -13.49
C ALA A 153 -10.03 -4.54 -13.94
N LEU A 154 -8.89 -4.27 -14.61
CA LEU A 154 -8.53 -2.91 -15.04
C LEU A 154 -8.93 -2.61 -16.48
N PHE A 155 -8.94 -3.63 -17.35
CA PHE A 155 -9.09 -3.44 -18.80
C PHE A 155 -10.12 -4.39 -19.45
N GLY A 156 -10.59 -5.42 -18.75
CA GLY A 156 -11.50 -6.44 -19.29
C GLY A 156 -10.86 -7.17 -20.48
N ASP A 157 -11.68 -7.44 -21.51
CA ASP A 157 -11.25 -8.15 -22.71
C ASP A 157 -10.09 -7.46 -23.45
N ASP A 158 -10.04 -6.11 -23.45
CA ASP A 158 -8.95 -5.33 -24.06
C ASP A 158 -7.60 -5.52 -23.34
N GLY A 159 -7.62 -6.14 -22.16
CA GLY A 159 -6.42 -6.57 -21.45
C GLY A 159 -5.72 -7.76 -22.09
N PHE A 160 -6.35 -8.44 -23.07
CA PHE A 160 -5.90 -9.71 -23.62
C PHE A 160 -5.86 -9.73 -25.16
N THR A 161 -4.83 -10.36 -25.75
CA THR A 161 -4.70 -10.44 -27.21
C THR A 161 -5.73 -11.40 -27.84
N ASP A 162 -5.93 -12.57 -27.23
CA ASP A 162 -6.84 -13.64 -27.70
C ASP A 162 -7.70 -14.18 -26.55
N GLY A 163 -8.10 -13.30 -25.62
CA GLY A 163 -8.83 -13.66 -24.39
C GLY A 163 -8.06 -14.54 -23.40
N THR A 164 -6.78 -14.81 -23.65
CA THR A 164 -5.96 -15.77 -22.88
C THR A 164 -4.63 -15.16 -22.43
N PHE A 165 -3.91 -14.50 -23.33
CA PHE A 165 -2.63 -13.86 -23.04
C PHE A 165 -2.80 -12.36 -22.80
N ILE A 166 -2.21 -11.86 -21.70
CA ILE A 166 -2.21 -10.44 -21.37
C ILE A 166 -1.41 -9.67 -22.42
N VAL A 167 -1.96 -8.57 -22.93
CA VAL A 167 -1.27 -7.68 -23.87
C VAL A 167 0.06 -7.19 -23.25
N PRO A 168 1.19 -7.20 -23.99
CA PRO A 168 2.50 -6.86 -23.41
C PRO A 168 2.58 -5.47 -22.73
N SER A 169 1.91 -4.46 -23.28
CA SER A 169 1.83 -3.11 -22.71
C SER A 169 1.06 -3.10 -21.38
N VAL A 170 -0.07 -3.81 -21.33
CA VAL A 170 -0.87 -4.02 -20.12
C VAL A 170 -0.07 -4.74 -19.04
N MET A 171 0.65 -5.81 -19.40
CA MET A 171 1.50 -6.54 -18.46
C MET A 171 2.63 -5.66 -17.89
N THR A 172 3.21 -4.78 -18.71
CA THR A 172 4.22 -3.81 -18.28
C THR A 172 3.62 -2.78 -17.30
N PHE A 173 2.41 -2.29 -17.60
CA PHE A 173 1.68 -1.39 -16.72
C PHE A 173 1.34 -2.04 -15.37
N ILE A 174 0.75 -3.24 -15.39
CA ILE A 174 0.42 -4.02 -14.18
C ILE A 174 1.67 -4.29 -13.35
N SER A 175 2.79 -4.64 -14.00
CA SER A 175 4.06 -4.85 -13.31
C SER A 175 4.49 -3.60 -12.53
N THR A 176 4.35 -2.42 -13.13
CA THR A 176 4.65 -1.14 -12.47
C THR A 176 3.73 -0.90 -11.27
N VAL A 177 2.42 -1.08 -11.44
CA VAL A 177 1.42 -0.94 -10.35
C VAL A 177 1.75 -1.89 -9.20
N MET A 178 2.12 -3.13 -9.51
CA MET A 178 2.48 -4.15 -8.54
C MET A 178 3.76 -3.81 -7.78
N VAL A 179 4.81 -3.34 -8.45
CA VAL A 179 6.06 -2.89 -7.79
C VAL A 179 5.79 -1.74 -6.82
N LEU A 180 4.97 -0.75 -7.24
CA LEU A 180 4.61 0.38 -6.39
C LEU A 180 3.76 -0.04 -5.19
N THR A 181 2.82 -0.96 -5.40
CA THR A 181 1.98 -1.54 -4.33
C THR A 181 2.83 -2.30 -3.33
N TRP A 182 3.73 -3.15 -3.80
CA TRP A 182 4.63 -3.92 -2.94
C TRP A 182 5.57 -3.02 -2.12
N SER A 183 6.06 -1.93 -2.73
CA SER A 183 6.84 -0.89 -2.05
C SER A 183 6.02 -0.17 -0.96
N ARG A 184 4.73 0.10 -1.22
CA ARG A 184 3.80 0.65 -0.22
C ARG A 184 3.67 -0.29 0.98
N TYR A 185 3.47 -1.60 0.75
CA TYR A 185 3.35 -2.56 1.83
C TYR A 185 4.63 -2.70 2.65
N ARG A 186 5.79 -2.78 2.00
CA ARG A 186 7.08 -2.80 2.72
C ARG A 186 7.21 -1.62 3.68
N LYS A 187 6.83 -0.40 3.23
CA LYS A 187 6.83 0.79 4.10
C LYS A 187 5.78 0.71 5.22
N ALA A 188 4.59 0.17 4.94
CA ALA A 188 3.54 0.02 5.94
C ALA A 188 3.94 -0.99 7.02
N ILE A 189 4.46 -2.14 6.64
CA ILE A 189 4.95 -3.19 7.54
C ILE A 189 6.11 -2.66 8.39
N LYS A 190 7.06 -1.94 7.79
CA LYS A 190 8.14 -1.28 8.54
C LYS A 190 7.60 -0.39 9.65
N ARG A 191 6.64 0.48 9.33
CA ARG A 191 6.00 1.36 10.33
C ARG A 191 5.25 0.57 11.41
N GLN A 192 4.59 -0.53 11.05
CA GLN A 192 3.89 -1.38 12.01
C GLN A 192 4.87 -2.04 12.98
N VAL A 193 5.97 -2.61 12.48
CA VAL A 193 7.00 -3.23 13.32
C VAL A 193 7.70 -2.21 14.21
N ASP A 194 8.08 -1.05 13.68
CA ASP A 194 8.63 0.05 14.48
C ASP A 194 7.66 0.46 15.61
N SER A 195 6.35 0.51 15.30
CA SER A 195 5.30 0.77 16.30
C SER A 195 5.14 -0.37 17.30
N ILE A 196 5.25 -1.63 16.88
CA ILE A 196 5.16 -2.79 17.77
C ILE A 196 6.32 -2.77 18.76
N ALA A 197 7.56 -2.60 18.28
CA ALA A 197 8.76 -2.54 19.12
C ALA A 197 8.64 -1.45 20.19
N LYS A 198 8.22 -0.24 19.80
CA LYS A 198 8.00 0.87 20.74
C LYS A 198 6.92 0.54 21.78
N LYS A 199 5.75 0.05 21.34
CA LYS A 199 4.64 -0.28 22.25
C LYS A 199 4.99 -1.42 23.19
N LEU A 200 5.75 -2.40 22.71
CA LEU A 200 6.20 -3.55 23.50
C LEU A 200 7.16 -3.08 24.60
N GLN A 201 8.14 -2.23 24.28
CA GLN A 201 9.00 -1.59 25.29
C GLN A 201 8.22 -0.78 26.33
N GLU A 202 7.21 -0.01 25.92
CA GLU A 202 6.36 0.74 26.85
C GLU A 202 5.55 -0.17 27.79
N VAL A 203 4.95 -1.24 27.24
CA VAL A 203 4.18 -2.24 28.00
C VAL A 203 5.09 -3.00 28.97
N GLU A 204 6.26 -3.43 28.51
CA GLU A 204 7.24 -4.15 29.33
C GLU A 204 7.83 -3.27 30.43
N GLY A 205 8.23 -2.05 30.11
CA GLY A 205 8.74 -1.10 31.11
C GLY A 205 7.70 -0.79 32.19
N GLN A 206 6.43 -0.60 31.80
CA GLN A 206 5.34 -0.38 32.74
C GLN A 206 5.07 -1.63 33.61
N TRP A 207 5.11 -2.82 33.01
CA TRP A 207 4.97 -4.08 33.73
C TRP A 207 6.09 -4.29 34.76
N LEU A 208 7.34 -4.06 34.36
CA LEU A 208 8.52 -4.19 35.21
C LEU A 208 8.50 -3.19 36.36
N ALA A 209 8.09 -1.94 36.13
CA ALA A 209 7.95 -0.93 37.18
C ALA A 209 6.96 -1.40 38.25
N TRP A 210 5.81 -1.97 37.86
CA TRP A 210 4.84 -2.50 38.81
C TRP A 210 5.35 -3.74 39.54
N ALA A 211 6.03 -4.65 38.84
CA ALA A 211 6.58 -5.88 39.40
C ALA A 211 7.70 -5.63 40.43
N THR A 212 8.55 -4.62 40.18
CA THR A 212 9.77 -4.38 40.98
C THR A 212 9.56 -3.36 42.10
N ALA A 213 8.76 -2.31 41.87
CA ALA A 213 8.58 -1.24 42.84
C ALA A 213 7.51 -1.53 43.90
N ASN A 214 6.96 -2.76 43.94
CA ASN A 214 5.81 -3.13 44.79
C ASN A 214 4.69 -2.08 44.73
N SER A 215 4.57 -1.44 43.56
CA SER A 215 3.69 -0.30 43.35
C SER A 215 2.27 -0.81 43.18
N ASN A 216 1.31 -0.12 43.81
CA ASN A 216 -0.11 -0.43 43.68
C ASN A 216 -0.70 0.43 42.56
N PRO A 217 -0.76 -0.04 41.31
CA PRO A 217 -1.39 0.72 40.24
C PRO A 217 -2.86 0.96 40.56
N THR A 218 -3.30 2.17 40.28
CA THR A 218 -4.70 2.56 40.39
C THR A 218 -5.55 1.84 39.34
N SER A 219 -6.85 1.71 39.59
CA SER A 219 -7.78 1.12 38.61
C SER A 219 -7.75 1.85 37.25
N ALA A 220 -7.50 3.17 37.25
CA ALA A 220 -7.36 3.95 36.02
C ALA A 220 -6.11 3.54 35.23
N GLU A 221 -4.97 3.37 35.89
CA GLU A 221 -3.71 2.95 35.27
C GLU A 221 -3.79 1.52 34.73
N LEU A 222 -4.44 0.60 35.45
CA LEU A 222 -4.69 -0.76 34.99
C LEU A 222 -5.55 -0.79 33.72
N ARG A 223 -6.64 -0.02 33.68
CA ARG A 223 -7.47 0.08 32.46
C ARG A 223 -6.72 0.71 31.28
N ALA A 224 -5.87 1.71 31.54
CA ALA A 224 -5.03 2.31 30.50
C ALA A 224 -4.01 1.31 29.95
N TYR A 225 -3.41 0.49 30.81
CA TYR A 225 -2.51 -0.59 30.41
C TYR A 225 -3.23 -1.66 29.58
N LEU A 226 -4.41 -2.11 29.98
CA LEU A 226 -5.21 -3.06 29.20
C LEU A 226 -5.48 -2.55 27.78
N LYS A 227 -5.84 -1.28 27.61
CA LYS A 227 -6.02 -0.68 26.27
C LYS A 227 -4.74 -0.74 25.42
N LYS A 228 -3.56 -0.54 26.03
CA LYS A 228 -2.27 -0.68 25.34
C LYS A 228 -2.02 -2.13 24.93
N VAL A 229 -2.26 -3.08 25.84
CA VAL A 229 -2.11 -4.51 25.58
C VAL A 229 -3.07 -4.98 24.48
N ASP A 230 -4.35 -4.62 24.53
CA ASP A 230 -5.34 -4.98 23.51
C ASP A 230 -4.95 -4.45 22.13
N SER A 231 -4.47 -3.19 22.09
CA SER A 231 -3.95 -2.60 20.84
C SER A 231 -2.71 -3.35 20.33
N LEU A 232 -1.82 -3.78 21.22
CA LEU A 232 -0.60 -4.50 20.87
C LEU A 232 -0.90 -5.93 20.40
N VAL A 233 -1.78 -6.65 21.09
CA VAL A 233 -2.26 -7.98 20.70
C VAL A 233 -2.88 -7.94 19.32
N THR A 234 -3.71 -6.93 19.02
CA THR A 234 -4.32 -6.78 17.69
C THR A 234 -3.26 -6.61 16.60
N LEU A 235 -2.25 -5.78 16.85
CA LEU A 235 -1.16 -5.53 15.89
C LEU A 235 -0.29 -6.77 15.67
N ILE A 236 0.11 -7.46 16.73
CA ILE A 236 0.98 -8.64 16.67
C ILE A 236 0.22 -9.84 16.06
N SER A 237 -1.08 -9.96 16.34
CA SER A 237 -1.91 -11.03 15.76
C SER A 237 -1.93 -10.98 14.24
N ALA A 238 -1.83 -9.79 13.63
CA ALA A 238 -1.70 -9.65 12.17
C ALA A 238 -0.44 -10.35 11.64
N PHE A 239 0.67 -10.32 12.39
CA PHE A 239 1.92 -11.01 12.04
C PHE A 239 1.89 -12.52 12.34
N LYS A 240 0.79 -13.04 12.90
CA LYS A 240 0.62 -14.44 13.29
C LYS A 240 1.68 -14.95 14.29
N ASP A 241 2.28 -14.03 15.06
CA ASP A 241 3.18 -14.35 16.17
C ASP A 241 2.34 -14.78 17.39
N LYS A 242 2.11 -16.08 17.48
CA LYS A 242 1.32 -16.69 18.55
C LYS A 242 2.00 -16.60 19.91
N GLU A 243 3.32 -16.64 19.96
CA GLU A 243 4.06 -16.71 21.21
C GLU A 243 3.96 -15.38 21.97
N THR A 244 4.23 -14.26 21.28
CA THR A 244 4.13 -12.95 21.90
C THR A 244 2.69 -12.60 22.27
N VAL A 245 1.72 -13.02 21.45
CA VAL A 245 0.28 -12.85 21.76
C VAL A 245 -0.10 -13.60 23.03
N GLU A 246 0.35 -14.85 23.19
CA GLU A 246 0.07 -15.63 24.39
C GLU A 246 0.65 -14.98 25.65
N LYS A 247 1.91 -14.51 25.57
CA LYS A 247 2.57 -13.76 26.66
C LYS A 247 1.78 -12.52 27.08
N LEU A 248 1.28 -11.76 26.11
CA LEU A 248 0.47 -10.56 26.37
C LEU A 248 -0.91 -10.90 26.94
N ASN A 249 -1.54 -11.99 26.48
CA ASN A 249 -2.82 -12.46 27.00
C ASN A 249 -2.71 -12.92 28.46
N MET A 250 -1.65 -13.63 28.84
CA MET A 250 -1.41 -13.99 30.24
C MET A 250 -1.32 -12.74 31.14
N ARG A 251 -0.59 -11.70 30.69
CA ARG A 251 -0.52 -10.41 31.43
C ARG A 251 -1.89 -9.71 31.50
N ARG A 252 -2.67 -9.76 30.42
CA ARG A 252 -4.05 -9.24 30.38
C ARG A 252 -4.94 -9.93 31.41
N GLU A 253 -4.86 -11.25 31.52
CA GLU A 253 -5.62 -12.03 32.51
C GLU A 253 -5.25 -11.65 33.95
N GLN A 254 -3.95 -11.51 34.24
CA GLN A 254 -3.47 -11.09 35.57
C GLN A 254 -4.01 -9.70 35.95
N VAL A 255 -3.99 -8.73 35.02
CA VAL A 255 -4.53 -7.38 35.28
C VAL A 255 -6.05 -7.40 35.50
N ASN A 256 -6.77 -8.21 34.71
CA ASN A 256 -8.21 -8.36 34.90
C ASN A 256 -8.57 -9.00 36.26
N ALA A 257 -7.77 -9.97 36.73
CA ALA A 257 -7.96 -10.57 38.05
C ALA A 257 -7.74 -9.58 39.20
N ILE A 258 -6.77 -8.66 39.05
CA ILE A 258 -6.54 -7.57 40.02
C ILE A 258 -7.76 -6.62 40.02
N LEU A 259 -8.25 -6.22 38.86
CA LEU A 259 -9.42 -5.33 38.74
C LEU A 259 -10.71 -5.97 39.30
N ALA A 260 -10.86 -7.28 39.17
CA ALA A 260 -11.99 -8.03 39.71
C ALA A 260 -11.91 -8.26 41.24
N GLY A 261 -10.80 -7.89 41.88
CA GLY A 261 -10.56 -8.12 43.31
C GLY A 261 -10.34 -9.59 43.68
N THR A 262 -10.24 -10.49 42.70
CA THR A 262 -9.97 -11.92 42.86
C THR A 262 -8.50 -12.21 43.12
N MET A 263 -7.61 -11.25 42.81
CA MET A 263 -6.21 -11.23 43.20
C MET A 263 -5.91 -9.96 44.01
N LYS A 264 -5.59 -10.12 45.31
CA LYS A 264 -5.27 -8.98 46.20
C LYS A 264 -3.89 -8.36 45.96
N HIS A 265 -2.96 -9.09 45.31
CA HIS A 265 -1.70 -8.60 44.69
C HIS A 265 -0.88 -9.72 44.05
N PRO A 266 -0.56 -9.68 42.73
CA PRO A 266 0.46 -10.59 42.18
C PRO A 266 1.04 -10.20 40.79
N ILE A 267 1.49 -8.97 40.53
CA ILE A 267 2.32 -8.76 39.32
C ILE A 267 3.69 -9.39 39.62
N LYS A 268 3.88 -10.64 39.19
CA LYS A 268 5.12 -11.40 39.38
C LYS A 268 5.92 -11.42 38.08
N LEU A 269 7.24 -11.33 38.22
CA LEU A 269 8.18 -11.69 37.16
C LEU A 269 8.10 -13.21 36.97
N GLU A 270 7.37 -13.69 35.96
CA GLU A 270 7.59 -15.05 35.48
C GLU A 270 8.93 -15.09 34.72
N TYR A 271 9.76 -16.07 35.08
CA TYR A 271 11.12 -16.25 34.58
C TYR A 271 11.13 -16.32 33.05
N MET A 272 11.87 -15.39 32.44
CA MET A 272 12.19 -15.39 31.02
C MET A 272 13.33 -16.38 30.75
N GLU A 273 13.00 -17.66 30.59
CA GLU A 273 13.85 -18.58 29.83
C GLU A 273 13.20 -18.84 28.48
N SER A 274 13.60 -18.06 27.48
CA SER A 274 13.91 -18.59 26.15
C SER A 274 14.57 -17.49 25.34
N GLU A 275 15.75 -17.84 24.86
CA GLU A 275 16.73 -17.05 24.15
C GLU A 275 16.22 -16.41 22.86
N GLU A 276 16.92 -15.34 22.45
CA GLU A 276 16.90 -14.73 21.12
C GLU A 276 15.56 -14.16 20.61
N MET A 277 15.21 -13.01 21.17
CA MET A 277 14.36 -12.02 20.51
C MET A 277 15.14 -11.38 19.36
N ILE A 278 15.11 -12.01 18.18
CA ILE A 278 15.58 -11.40 16.93
C ILE A 278 14.40 -10.63 16.33
N LEU A 279 14.52 -9.30 16.37
CA LEU A 279 13.67 -8.33 15.65
C LEU A 279 13.86 -8.43 14.13
#